data_AF-A0A258CMW7-F1
#
_entry.id   AF-A0A258CMW7-F1
#
_cell.length_a   1.000
_cell.length_b   1.000
_cell.length_c   1.000
_cell.angle_alpha   90.00
_cell.angle_beta   90.00
_cell.angle_gamma   90.00
#
_symmetry.space_group_name_H-M   'P 1'
#
loop_
_entity.id
_entity.type
_entity.pdbx_description
1 polymer ?
#
loop_
_entity_poly.entity_id
_entity_poly.type
_entity_poly.pdbx_seq_one_letter_code
_entity_poly.pdbx_strand_id
1 'polypeptide(L)'
;MKFRFPVIVIDEDFRSENISGSGIRDLAEAIGSHGFEVIGYTSYVDLTAFAQQASRASCFILSIDDEEFGSGSEQEVSTALTELRAFIKEVRKRNADIPIFLYGETRTSRHIPNDILRELHGFIHMFEDTPEFVARHIIREARKYLDALAPPFFTALMDYAEDSSYSWHCPGHSGGVACLKSPVGQMFHQFFGENMLRADVCNSVDELGQLLDHTGPVAESEANAARIFNADHLFFVTNGTSTSNKMVWHSVVAPGDIVV
;
A
#
# COMPACT_ATOMS: atom_id res chain seq x y z
N MET A 1 4.24 -10.13 -9.97
CA MET A 1 4.19 -8.81 -10.66
C MET A 1 5.05 -7.79 -9.92
N LYS A 2 5.51 -6.69 -10.54
CA LYS A 2 6.29 -5.65 -9.83
C LYS A 2 5.46 -4.38 -9.56
N PHE A 3 4.88 -4.29 -8.36
CA PHE A 3 4.35 -3.04 -7.84
C PHE A 3 5.48 -2.12 -7.38
N ARG A 4 5.33 -0.81 -7.56
CA ARG A 4 6.35 0.19 -7.19
C ARG A 4 5.83 1.08 -6.07
N PHE A 5 6.22 0.74 -4.85
CA PHE A 5 5.93 1.51 -3.64
C PHE A 5 7.27 1.87 -2.96
N PRO A 6 7.86 3.04 -3.28
CA PRO A 6 9.13 3.47 -2.68
C PRO A 6 9.07 3.63 -1.17
N VAL A 7 10.23 3.49 -0.54
CA VAL A 7 10.49 4.01 0.80
C VAL A 7 10.78 5.50 0.68
N ILE A 8 10.06 6.31 1.46
CA ILE A 8 10.24 7.77 1.46
C ILE A 8 11.13 8.13 2.64
N VAL A 9 12.25 8.80 2.34
CA VAL A 9 13.16 9.36 3.33
C VAL A 9 12.95 10.86 3.39
N ILE A 10 12.75 11.41 4.58
CA ILE A 10 12.69 12.85 4.82
C ILE A 10 13.83 13.19 5.76
N ASP A 11 14.84 13.86 5.23
CA ASP A 11 16.08 14.19 5.92
C ASP A 11 16.68 15.44 5.27
N GLU A 12 16.85 16.51 6.04
CA GLU A 12 17.37 17.79 5.54
C GLU A 12 18.77 17.68 4.93
N ASP A 13 19.55 16.73 5.45
CA ASP A 13 20.92 16.43 5.07
C ASP A 13 21.04 15.32 4.02
N PHE A 14 19.93 14.81 3.50
CA PHE A 14 19.93 13.75 2.49
C PHE A 14 20.85 14.05 1.30
N ARG A 15 21.02 15.34 0.97
CA ARG A 15 21.88 15.84 -0.12
C ARG A 15 23.18 16.52 0.36
N SER A 16 23.43 16.57 1.67
CA SER A 16 24.58 17.21 2.29
C SER A 16 25.78 16.26 2.37
N GLU A 17 26.99 16.78 2.18
CA GLU A 17 28.26 16.03 2.36
C GLU A 17 28.73 16.04 3.84
N ASN A 18 27.81 15.82 4.77
CA ASN A 18 28.12 15.68 6.19
C ASN A 18 27.89 14.23 6.66
N ILE A 19 28.27 13.96 7.92
CA ILE A 19 28.14 12.62 8.51
C ILE A 19 26.67 12.18 8.51
N SER A 20 25.76 13.10 8.83
CA SER A 20 24.33 12.81 8.90
C SER A 20 23.78 12.33 7.54
N GLY A 21 24.01 13.15 6.51
CA GLY A 21 23.65 12.87 5.13
C GLY A 21 24.32 11.61 4.56
N SER A 22 25.55 11.30 4.97
CA SER A 22 26.21 10.06 4.55
C SER A 22 25.50 8.84 5.12
N GLY A 23 25.18 8.84 6.42
CA GLY A 23 24.55 7.70 7.07
C GLY A 23 23.18 7.35 6.47
N ILE A 24 22.34 8.36 6.20
CA ILE A 24 21.02 8.12 5.61
C ILE A 24 21.11 7.66 4.15
N ARG A 25 22.11 8.13 3.40
CA ARG A 25 22.35 7.67 2.01
C ARG A 25 22.87 6.25 1.96
N ASP A 26 23.75 5.85 2.88
CA ASP A 26 24.22 4.47 3.00
C ASP A 26 23.05 3.53 3.31
N LEU A 27 22.11 3.96 4.17
CA LEU A 27 20.86 3.25 4.42
C LEU A 27 19.97 3.17 3.16
N ALA A 28 19.82 4.29 2.44
CA ALA A 28 19.04 4.32 1.20
C ALA A 28 19.63 3.39 0.13
N GLU A 29 20.95 3.33 -0.01
CA GLU A 29 21.65 2.41 -0.90
C GLU A 29 21.45 0.96 -0.49
N ALA A 30 21.57 0.66 0.81
CA ALA A 30 21.30 -0.67 1.35
C ALA A 30 19.86 -1.12 1.03
N ILE A 31 18.86 -0.27 1.25
CA ILE A 31 17.45 -0.54 0.88
C ILE A 31 17.33 -0.77 -0.64
N GLY A 32 17.99 0.06 -1.45
CA GLY A 32 18.06 -0.05 -2.90
C GLY A 32 18.60 -1.39 -3.39
N SER A 33 19.67 -1.89 -2.74
CA SER A 33 20.30 -3.17 -3.06
C SER A 33 19.37 -4.38 -2.87
N HIS A 34 18.37 -4.25 -1.99
CA HIS A 34 17.33 -5.27 -1.74
C HIS A 34 16.09 -5.11 -2.64
N GLY A 35 16.16 -4.26 -3.66
CA GLY A 35 15.15 -4.14 -4.72
C GLY A 35 14.01 -3.17 -4.43
N PHE A 36 14.11 -2.37 -3.36
CA PHE A 36 13.17 -1.28 -3.07
C PHE A 36 13.65 0.03 -3.69
N GLU A 37 12.72 0.83 -4.17
CA GLU A 37 13.02 2.20 -4.59
C GLU A 37 13.06 3.10 -3.35
N VAL A 38 14.00 4.04 -3.29
CA VAL A 38 14.08 5.04 -2.22
C VAL A 38 13.98 6.43 -2.82
N ILE A 39 13.13 7.27 -2.24
CA ILE A 39 12.98 8.67 -2.64
C ILE A 39 13.29 9.55 -1.43
N GLY A 40 14.30 10.40 -1.57
CA GLY A 40 14.72 11.33 -0.53
C GLY A 40 14.21 12.76 -0.74
N TYR A 41 13.71 13.36 0.34
CA TYR A 41 13.26 14.75 0.43
C TYR A 41 13.99 15.46 1.56
N THR A 42 14.23 16.76 1.38
CA THR A 42 15.05 17.57 2.30
C THR A 42 14.26 18.48 3.23
N SER A 43 12.92 18.38 3.28
CA SER A 43 12.12 19.28 4.11
C SER A 43 10.69 18.80 4.34
N TYR A 44 10.16 19.13 5.51
CA TYR A 44 8.78 18.92 5.96
C TYR A 44 7.78 19.99 5.50
N VAL A 45 8.23 21.07 4.85
CA VAL A 45 7.46 22.34 4.71
C VAL A 45 6.11 22.19 3.96
N ASP A 46 5.90 21.12 3.17
CA ASP A 46 4.59 20.83 2.56
C ASP A 46 4.04 19.46 2.99
N LEU A 47 3.66 19.35 4.27
CA LEU A 47 3.00 18.19 4.86
C LEU A 47 1.78 17.70 4.05
N THR A 48 1.08 18.63 3.39
CA THR A 48 -0.07 18.32 2.53
C THR A 48 0.32 17.57 1.26
N ALA A 49 1.43 17.94 0.63
CA ALA A 49 1.98 17.22 -0.51
C ALA A 49 2.48 15.82 -0.11
N PHE A 50 3.12 15.67 1.06
CA PHE A 50 3.58 14.37 1.56
C PHE A 50 2.46 13.40 1.87
N ALA A 51 1.37 13.88 2.48
CA ALA A 51 0.21 13.05 2.70
C ALA A 51 -0.36 12.53 1.37
N GLN A 52 -0.21 13.23 0.24
CA GLN A 52 -0.67 12.73 -1.07
C GLN A 52 0.25 11.62 -1.59
N GLN A 53 1.52 11.63 -1.19
CA GLN A 53 2.46 10.57 -1.49
C GLN A 53 2.31 9.34 -0.60
N ALA A 54 1.65 9.42 0.56
CA ALA A 54 1.40 8.27 1.42
C ALA A 54 0.70 7.11 0.68
N SER A 55 -0.14 7.40 -0.32
CA SER A 55 -0.77 6.37 -1.16
C SER A 55 0.18 5.68 -2.16
N ARG A 56 1.39 6.22 -2.34
CA ARG A 56 2.45 5.71 -3.23
C ARG A 56 3.65 5.17 -2.46
N ALA A 57 3.70 5.35 -1.13
CA ALA A 57 4.81 4.92 -0.29
C ALA A 57 4.56 3.53 0.30
N SER A 58 5.63 2.79 0.57
CA SER A 58 5.59 1.57 1.38
C SER A 58 6.03 1.81 2.83
N CYS A 59 6.74 2.90 3.09
CA CYS A 59 7.31 3.25 4.39
C CYS A 59 7.77 4.71 4.39
N PHE A 60 7.73 5.37 5.55
CA PHE A 60 8.38 6.65 5.81
C PHE A 60 9.56 6.49 6.78
N ILE A 61 10.66 7.17 6.51
CA ILE A 61 11.81 7.34 7.40
C ILE A 61 11.98 8.84 7.61
N LEU A 62 11.87 9.27 8.85
CA LEU A 62 11.97 10.68 9.25
C LEU A 62 13.25 10.87 10.04
N SER A 63 14.14 11.71 9.52
CA SER A 63 15.33 12.09 10.24
C SER A 63 15.01 13.15 11.28
N ILE A 64 15.69 13.03 12.43
CA ILE A 64 15.63 13.96 13.53
C ILE A 64 17.05 14.20 14.02
N ASP A 65 17.48 15.46 14.04
CA ASP A 65 18.83 15.82 14.49
C ASP A 65 18.91 16.10 16.00
N ASP A 66 20.12 15.99 16.55
CA ASP A 66 20.45 16.29 17.94
C ASP A 66 20.34 17.81 18.23
N GLU A 67 20.48 18.68 17.22
CA GLU A 67 20.18 20.12 17.35
C GLU A 67 18.67 20.38 17.55
N GLU A 68 17.81 19.54 16.97
CA GLU A 68 16.35 19.66 17.12
C GLU A 68 15.84 19.11 18.47
N PHE A 69 16.55 18.19 19.14
CA PHE A 69 16.04 17.46 20.32
C PHE A 69 16.98 17.31 21.52
N GLY A 70 18.30 17.46 21.33
CA GLY A 70 19.32 17.19 22.34
C GLY A 70 20.05 18.43 22.85
N SER A 71 20.47 19.33 21.95
CA SER A 71 21.21 20.56 22.27
C SER A 71 20.44 21.86 22.02
N GLY A 72 19.28 21.76 21.36
CA GLY A 72 18.36 22.87 21.13
C GLY A 72 17.68 23.39 22.40
N SER A 73 17.19 24.62 22.32
CA SER A 73 16.32 25.21 23.33
C SER A 73 15.03 24.40 23.47
N GLU A 74 14.38 24.42 24.65
CA GLU A 74 13.07 23.75 24.87
C GLU A 74 12.02 24.15 23.81
N GLN A 75 12.17 25.33 23.22
CA GLN A 75 11.30 25.85 22.18
C GLN A 75 11.52 25.19 20.81
N GLU A 76 12.76 24.85 20.46
CA GLU A 76 13.11 24.13 19.22
C GLU A 76 12.60 22.68 19.30
N VAL A 77 12.85 22.00 20.42
CA VAL A 77 12.32 20.64 20.68
C VAL A 77 10.80 20.61 20.61
N SER A 78 10.12 21.61 21.20
CA SER A 78 8.67 21.71 21.14
C SER A 78 8.15 21.95 19.71
N THR A 79 8.91 22.67 18.88
CA THR A 79 8.53 22.96 17.49
C THR A 79 8.66 21.70 16.64
N ALA A 80 9.80 21.01 16.70
CA ALA A 80 10.03 19.76 15.98
C ALA A 80 9.03 18.66 16.38
N LEU A 81 8.71 18.54 17.68
CA LEU A 81 7.64 17.65 18.15
C LEU A 81 6.26 17.99 17.60
N THR A 82 5.97 19.28 17.42
CA THR A 82 4.70 19.75 16.86
C THR A 82 4.60 19.40 15.38
N GLU A 83 5.68 19.60 14.64
CA GLU A 83 5.76 19.27 13.21
C GLU A 83 5.69 17.75 12.99
N LEU A 84 6.41 16.95 13.77
CA LEU A 84 6.35 15.50 13.73
C LEU A 84 4.94 14.97 14.02
N ARG A 85 4.27 15.50 15.05
CA ARG A 85 2.86 15.16 15.33
C ARG A 85 1.94 15.54 14.18
N ALA A 86 2.14 16.71 13.59
CA ALA A 86 1.34 17.15 12.46
C ALA A 86 1.54 16.21 11.25
N PHE A 87 2.78 15.83 10.94
CA PHE A 87 3.09 14.87 9.89
C PHE A 87 2.40 13.52 10.14
N ILE A 88 2.62 12.91 11.31
CA ILE A 88 2.03 11.61 11.66
C ILE A 88 0.51 11.67 11.55
N LYS A 89 -0.11 12.74 12.07
CA LYS A 89 -1.57 12.92 11.99
C LYS A 89 -2.06 13.00 10.54
N GLU A 90 -1.37 13.73 9.66
CA GLU A 90 -1.77 13.81 8.24
C GLU A 90 -1.58 12.48 7.51
N VAL A 91 -0.51 11.73 7.79
CA VAL A 91 -0.31 10.39 7.24
C VAL A 91 -1.42 9.44 7.71
N ARG A 92 -1.70 9.41 9.02
CA ARG A 92 -2.69 8.52 9.64
C ARG A 92 -4.13 8.80 9.22
N LYS A 93 -4.45 10.02 8.79
CA LYS A 93 -5.77 10.34 8.18
C LYS A 93 -6.06 9.52 6.91
N ARG A 94 -5.02 9.16 6.16
CA ARG A 94 -5.17 8.44 4.88
C ARG A 94 -4.74 6.99 4.99
N ASN A 95 -3.78 6.71 5.88
CA ASN A 95 -3.19 5.40 6.01
C ASN A 95 -2.85 5.11 7.47
N ALA A 96 -3.72 4.32 8.11
CA ALA A 96 -3.58 3.96 9.52
C ALA A 96 -2.33 3.11 9.79
N ASP A 97 -1.94 2.26 8.83
CA ASP A 97 -1.00 1.16 9.08
C ASP A 97 0.36 1.33 8.38
N ILE A 98 0.56 2.38 7.57
CA ILE A 98 1.84 2.58 6.88
C ILE A 98 2.99 2.70 7.90
N PRO A 99 4.10 1.96 7.72
CA PRO A 99 5.27 2.06 8.59
C PRO A 99 5.88 3.46 8.59
N ILE A 100 6.17 3.96 9.79
CA ILE A 100 6.88 5.22 10.01
C ILE A 100 8.03 4.92 10.97
N PHE A 101 9.26 5.17 10.52
CA PHE A 101 10.47 5.06 11.34
C PHE A 101 11.03 6.44 11.61
N LEU A 102 11.61 6.60 12.79
CA LEU A 102 12.50 7.71 13.07
C LEU A 102 13.94 7.28 12.88
N TYR A 103 14.76 8.20 12.41
CA TYR A 103 16.19 8.03 12.19
C TYR A 103 16.90 9.17 12.90
N GLY A 104 17.85 8.85 13.79
CA GLY A 104 18.56 9.89 14.52
C GLY A 104 19.48 9.34 15.61
N GLU A 105 19.96 10.22 16.47
CA GLU A 105 20.87 9.88 17.56
C GLU A 105 20.15 9.28 18.77
N THR A 106 20.86 8.45 19.53
CA THR A 106 20.31 7.76 20.70
C THR A 106 19.84 8.71 21.80
N ARG A 107 20.43 9.90 21.90
CA ARG A 107 20.03 10.92 22.88
C ARG A 107 18.68 11.54 22.53
N THR A 108 18.43 11.85 21.26
CA THR A 108 17.16 12.33 20.69
C THR A 108 15.97 11.48 21.12
N SER A 109 16.11 10.16 21.13
CA SER A 109 15.02 9.22 21.44
C SER A 109 14.36 9.44 22.83
N ARG A 110 15.11 9.97 23.81
CA ARG A 110 14.63 10.16 25.18
C ARG A 110 13.60 11.28 25.33
N HIS A 111 13.55 12.18 24.35
CA HIS A 111 12.70 13.36 24.36
C HIS A 111 11.37 13.14 23.63
N ILE A 112 11.15 11.95 23.06
CA ILE A 112 9.96 11.64 22.28
C ILE A 112 8.80 11.22 23.20
N PRO A 113 7.67 11.94 23.20
CA PRO A 113 6.49 11.59 23.97
C PRO A 113 5.87 10.25 23.57
N ASN A 114 5.25 9.57 24.54
CA ASN A 114 4.59 8.27 24.33
C ASN A 114 3.48 8.29 23.26
N ASP A 115 2.78 9.40 23.09
CA ASP A 115 1.75 9.52 22.04
C ASP A 115 2.34 9.44 20.64
N ILE A 116 3.58 9.92 20.43
CA ILE A 116 4.29 9.77 19.16
C ILE A 116 4.87 8.37 19.03
N LEU A 117 5.53 7.85 20.08
CA LEU A 117 6.14 6.51 20.04
C LEU A 117 5.14 5.41 19.66
N ARG A 118 3.88 5.56 20.05
CA ARG A 118 2.80 4.61 19.70
C ARG A 118 2.45 4.58 18.22
N GLU A 119 2.74 5.65 17.48
CA GLU A 119 2.44 5.76 16.05
C GLU A 119 3.60 5.29 15.16
N LEU A 120 4.77 5.09 15.76
CA LEU A 120 6.00 4.72 15.07
C LEU A 120 6.21 3.21 15.09
N HIS A 121 6.85 2.69 14.05
CA HIS A 121 7.21 1.29 13.93
C HIS A 121 8.60 0.99 14.49
N GLY A 122 9.46 2.00 14.58
CA GLY A 122 10.77 1.87 15.19
C GLY A 122 11.54 3.19 15.21
N PHE A 123 12.60 3.19 16.02
CA PHE A 123 13.63 4.22 16.04
C PHE A 123 14.93 3.58 15.57
N ILE A 124 15.62 4.21 14.63
CA ILE A 124 16.85 3.74 14.01
C ILE A 124 17.98 4.61 14.54
N HIS A 125 19.00 3.96 15.12
CA HIS A 125 20.12 4.66 15.72
C HIS A 125 21.23 4.85 14.70
N MET A 126 21.41 6.10 14.24
CA MET A 126 22.32 6.48 13.15
C MET A 126 23.75 5.90 13.29
N PHE A 127 24.31 5.89 14.51
CA PHE A 127 25.71 5.50 14.76
C PHE A 127 25.89 4.12 15.41
N GLU A 128 24.80 3.44 15.73
CA GLU A 128 24.85 2.16 16.45
C GLU A 128 24.45 0.99 15.56
N ASP A 129 23.60 1.24 14.56
CA ASP A 129 23.10 0.21 13.66
C ASP A 129 23.85 0.15 12.33
N THR A 130 24.01 -1.05 11.78
CA THR A 130 24.54 -1.21 10.41
C THR A 130 23.43 -0.91 9.39
N PRO A 131 23.71 -0.16 8.30
CA PRO A 131 22.73 0.12 7.24
C PRO A 131 22.04 -1.13 6.70
N GLU A 132 22.78 -2.23 6.55
CA GLU A 132 22.29 -3.50 6.03
C GLU A 132 21.26 -4.17 6.95
N PHE A 133 21.50 -4.13 8.28
CA PHE A 133 20.56 -4.69 9.25
C PHE A 133 19.25 -3.89 9.27
N VAL A 134 19.36 -2.56 9.30
CA VAL A 134 18.22 -1.64 9.32
C VAL A 134 17.42 -1.75 8.04
N ALA A 135 18.07 -1.78 6.87
CA ALA A 135 17.41 -1.94 5.59
C ALA A 135 16.52 -3.19 5.56
N ARG A 136 17.01 -4.33 6.03
CA ARG A 136 16.22 -5.57 6.12
C ARG A 136 15.03 -5.43 7.07
N HIS A 137 15.21 -4.74 8.19
CA HIS A 137 14.13 -4.49 9.13
C HIS A 137 13.01 -3.62 8.51
N ILE A 138 13.38 -2.50 7.90
CA ILE A 138 12.44 -1.59 7.21
C ILE A 138 11.71 -2.35 6.10
N ILE A 139 12.44 -3.10 5.28
CA ILE A 139 11.87 -3.87 4.17
C ILE A 139 10.89 -4.92 4.68
N ARG A 140 11.17 -5.56 5.81
CA ARG A 140 10.24 -6.52 6.41
C ARG A 140 8.92 -5.85 6.79
N GLU A 141 8.95 -4.70 7.46
CA GLU A 141 7.71 -3.99 7.83
C GLU A 141 7.00 -3.41 6.60
N ALA A 142 7.74 -2.89 5.63
CA ALA A 142 7.19 -2.41 4.36
C ALA A 142 6.48 -3.53 3.58
N ARG A 143 7.08 -4.73 3.48
CA ARG A 143 6.45 -5.90 2.84
C ARG A 143 5.20 -6.33 3.60
N LYS A 144 5.30 -6.47 4.92
CA LYS A 144 4.17 -6.84 5.77
C LYS A 144 2.97 -5.89 5.57
N TYR A 145 3.24 -4.58 5.46
CA TYR A 145 2.23 -3.59 5.15
C TYR A 145 1.65 -3.80 3.74
N LEU A 146 2.48 -3.91 2.70
CA LEU A 146 2.03 -4.09 1.32
C LEU A 146 1.23 -5.39 1.11
N ASP A 147 1.64 -6.49 1.73
CA ASP A 147 0.99 -7.80 1.67
C ASP A 147 -0.41 -7.76 2.32
N ALA A 148 -0.64 -6.84 3.27
CA ALA A 148 -1.92 -6.67 3.95
C ALA A 148 -2.89 -5.72 3.22
N LEU A 149 -2.46 -5.03 2.16
CA LEU A 149 -3.29 -4.02 1.47
C LEU A 149 -4.39 -4.63 0.60
N ALA A 150 -4.05 -5.72 -0.11
CA ALA A 150 -4.95 -6.28 -1.10
C ALA A 150 -6.10 -7.04 -0.42
N PRO A 151 -7.37 -6.80 -0.83
CA PRO A 151 -8.49 -7.60 -0.34
C PRO A 151 -8.41 -9.04 -0.87
N PRO A 152 -9.09 -10.01 -0.22
CA PRO A 152 -8.88 -11.44 -0.47
C PRO A 152 -8.96 -11.84 -1.95
N PHE A 153 -9.99 -11.40 -2.68
CA PHE A 153 -10.16 -11.73 -4.09
C PHE A 153 -9.07 -11.11 -4.97
N PHE A 154 -8.63 -9.89 -4.67
CA PHE A 154 -7.58 -9.25 -5.45
C PHE A 154 -6.23 -9.93 -5.22
N THR A 155 -5.93 -10.36 -3.99
CA THR A 155 -4.75 -11.20 -3.69
C THR A 155 -4.76 -12.47 -4.52
N ALA A 156 -5.85 -13.26 -4.44
CA ALA A 156 -5.96 -14.50 -5.19
C ALA A 156 -5.86 -14.28 -6.72
N LEU A 157 -6.45 -13.19 -7.23
CA LEU A 157 -6.38 -12.84 -8.65
C LEU A 157 -4.95 -12.46 -9.08
N MET A 158 -4.21 -11.74 -8.24
CA MET A 158 -2.80 -11.42 -8.50
C MET A 158 -1.94 -12.68 -8.53
N ASP A 159 -2.14 -13.60 -7.57
CA ASP A 159 -1.41 -14.87 -7.49
C ASP A 159 -1.66 -15.73 -8.74
N TYR A 160 -2.93 -15.93 -9.11
CA TYR A 160 -3.29 -16.63 -10.35
C TYR A 160 -2.67 -15.96 -11.58
N ALA A 161 -2.77 -14.63 -11.66
CA ALA A 161 -2.24 -13.86 -12.77
C ALA A 161 -0.71 -13.81 -12.78
N GLU A 162 -0.01 -14.22 -11.73
CA GLU A 162 1.45 -14.35 -11.68
C GLU A 162 1.91 -15.75 -12.14
N ASP A 163 1.19 -16.80 -11.77
CA ASP A 163 1.55 -18.20 -12.02
C ASP A 163 1.65 -18.61 -13.51
N SER A 164 1.08 -17.83 -14.43
CA SER A 164 1.24 -18.03 -15.89
C SER A 164 0.77 -19.39 -16.40
N SER A 165 -0.24 -19.95 -15.73
CA SER A 165 -0.83 -21.22 -16.09
C SER A 165 -1.53 -21.15 -17.45
N TYR A 166 -1.08 -21.96 -18.41
CA TYR A 166 -1.81 -22.18 -19.64
C TYR A 166 -3.11 -22.94 -19.32
N SER A 167 -4.24 -22.30 -19.59
CA SER A 167 -5.55 -22.91 -19.40
C SER A 167 -6.14 -23.46 -20.70
N TRP A 168 -6.88 -24.56 -20.57
CA TRP A 168 -7.66 -25.19 -21.65
C TRP A 168 -9.16 -24.88 -21.55
N HIS A 169 -9.51 -23.86 -20.76
CA HIS A 169 -10.87 -23.39 -20.53
C HIS A 169 -11.06 -21.97 -21.08
N CYS A 170 -12.27 -21.42 -20.92
CA CYS A 170 -12.55 -20.03 -21.28
C CYS A 170 -11.85 -19.04 -20.34
N PRO A 171 -11.63 -17.78 -20.74
CA PRO A 171 -11.84 -17.22 -22.07
C PRO A 171 -10.83 -17.73 -23.11
N GLY A 172 -11.29 -17.90 -24.36
CA GLY A 172 -10.47 -18.47 -25.45
C GLY A 172 -9.29 -17.61 -25.91
N HIS A 173 -9.10 -16.42 -25.35
CA HIS A 173 -7.88 -15.64 -25.58
C HIS A 173 -6.70 -16.11 -24.74
N SER A 174 -6.92 -16.96 -23.72
CA SER A 174 -5.89 -17.59 -22.89
C SER A 174 -4.85 -16.60 -22.40
N GLY A 175 -5.26 -15.63 -21.59
CA GLY A 175 -4.36 -14.59 -21.07
C GLY A 175 -3.90 -13.56 -22.11
N GLY A 176 -4.51 -13.55 -23.31
CA GLY A 176 -4.20 -12.59 -24.38
C GLY A 176 -3.38 -13.18 -25.53
N VAL A 177 -2.96 -14.44 -25.43
CA VAL A 177 -2.19 -15.16 -26.46
C VAL A 177 -2.91 -15.15 -27.82
N ALA A 178 -4.24 -15.27 -27.85
CA ALA A 178 -4.97 -15.21 -29.11
C ALA A 178 -4.87 -13.83 -29.79
N CYS A 179 -4.81 -12.74 -29.01
CA CYS A 179 -4.67 -11.39 -29.54
C CYS A 179 -3.36 -11.22 -30.33
N LEU A 180 -2.29 -11.93 -29.94
CA LEU A 180 -1.00 -11.85 -30.62
C LEU A 180 -0.98 -12.43 -32.04
N LYS A 181 -2.04 -13.17 -32.44
CA LYS A 181 -2.15 -13.84 -33.74
C LYS A 181 -2.63 -12.95 -34.89
N SER A 182 -2.93 -11.66 -34.63
CA SER A 182 -3.30 -10.70 -35.68
C SER A 182 -2.70 -9.31 -35.41
N PRO A 183 -2.43 -8.49 -36.45
CA PRO A 183 -1.91 -7.13 -36.24
C PRO A 183 -2.82 -6.26 -35.37
N VAL A 184 -4.14 -6.31 -35.60
CA VAL A 184 -5.11 -5.56 -34.77
C VAL A 184 -5.17 -6.09 -33.34
N GLY A 185 -5.03 -7.40 -33.15
CA GLY A 185 -4.96 -7.99 -31.82
C GLY A 185 -3.66 -7.65 -31.07
N GLN A 186 -2.53 -7.47 -31.76
CA GLN A 186 -1.32 -6.95 -31.12
C GLN A 186 -1.51 -5.51 -30.64
N MET A 187 -2.17 -4.66 -31.44
CA MET A 187 -2.54 -3.31 -30.99
C MET A 187 -3.43 -3.37 -29.74
N PHE A 188 -4.42 -4.26 -29.72
CA PHE A 188 -5.29 -4.48 -28.57
C PHE A 188 -4.52 -4.94 -27.33
N HIS A 189 -3.64 -5.93 -27.48
CA HIS A 189 -2.81 -6.46 -26.40
C HIS A 189 -1.88 -5.40 -25.82
N GLN A 190 -1.24 -4.59 -26.67
CA GLN A 190 -0.37 -3.50 -26.22
C GLN A 190 -1.16 -2.37 -25.56
N PHE A 191 -2.37 -2.10 -26.04
CA PHE A 191 -3.22 -1.05 -25.47
C PHE A 191 -3.74 -1.40 -24.07
N PHE A 192 -4.28 -2.60 -23.86
CA PHE A 192 -4.83 -3.01 -22.56
C PHE A 192 -3.77 -3.57 -21.60
N GLY A 193 -2.71 -4.18 -22.13
CA GLY A 193 -1.66 -4.81 -21.35
C GLY A 193 -1.97 -6.25 -20.93
N GLU A 194 -0.92 -7.04 -20.75
CA GLU A 194 -1.00 -8.48 -20.49
C GLU A 194 -1.69 -8.80 -19.16
N ASN A 195 -1.41 -8.04 -18.09
CA ASN A 195 -1.99 -8.31 -16.77
C ASN A 195 -3.52 -8.23 -16.76
N MET A 196 -4.11 -7.29 -17.50
CA MET A 196 -5.57 -7.18 -17.63
C MET A 196 -6.15 -8.41 -18.32
N LEU A 197 -5.49 -8.87 -19.39
CA LEU A 197 -5.90 -10.06 -20.14
C LEU A 197 -5.69 -11.37 -19.38
N ARG A 198 -4.71 -11.43 -18.48
CA ARG A 198 -4.45 -12.58 -17.60
C ARG A 198 -5.42 -12.66 -16.42
N ALA A 199 -5.89 -11.50 -15.96
CA ALA A 199 -6.93 -11.40 -14.94
C ALA A 199 -8.35 -11.64 -15.51
N ASP A 200 -8.54 -11.65 -16.83
CA ASP A 200 -9.80 -12.01 -17.47
C ASP A 200 -9.94 -13.54 -17.54
N VAL A 201 -10.67 -14.07 -16.56
CA VAL A 201 -10.84 -15.51 -16.31
C VAL A 201 -12.31 -15.87 -16.14
N CYS A 202 -12.64 -17.14 -16.32
CA CYS A 202 -14.00 -17.63 -16.08
C CYS A 202 -14.08 -18.48 -14.81
N ASN A 203 -15.30 -18.95 -14.53
CA ASN A 203 -15.65 -19.85 -13.44
C ASN A 203 -14.86 -21.18 -13.39
N SER A 204 -14.01 -21.49 -14.37
CA SER A 204 -13.16 -22.69 -14.34
C SER A 204 -11.90 -22.53 -13.49
N VAL A 205 -11.63 -21.33 -12.95
CA VAL A 205 -10.54 -21.08 -12.01
C VAL A 205 -11.06 -21.24 -10.58
N ASP A 206 -11.08 -22.48 -10.10
CA ASP A 206 -11.69 -22.84 -8.80
C ASP A 206 -11.07 -22.11 -7.61
N GLU A 207 -9.77 -21.82 -7.66
CA GLU A 207 -9.03 -21.11 -6.59
C GLU A 207 -9.52 -19.68 -6.33
N LEU A 208 -10.16 -19.04 -7.31
CA LEU A 208 -10.77 -17.72 -7.13
C LEU A 208 -12.17 -17.79 -6.50
N GLY A 209 -12.75 -18.98 -6.41
CA GLY A 209 -14.14 -19.18 -6.00
C GLY A 209 -15.14 -18.77 -7.07
N GLN A 210 -16.42 -18.80 -6.72
CA GLN A 210 -17.52 -18.57 -7.65
C GLN A 210 -18.38 -17.39 -7.21
N LEU A 211 -18.57 -16.42 -8.12
CA LEU A 211 -19.39 -15.24 -7.86
C LEU A 211 -20.87 -15.58 -7.65
N LEU A 212 -21.42 -16.52 -8.42
CA LEU A 212 -22.84 -16.88 -8.34
C LEU A 212 -23.15 -17.82 -7.18
N ASP A 213 -22.16 -18.59 -6.72
CA ASP A 213 -22.33 -19.52 -5.60
C ASP A 213 -21.82 -18.95 -4.27
N HIS A 214 -21.21 -17.76 -4.30
CA HIS A 214 -20.63 -17.08 -3.13
C HIS A 214 -19.63 -17.96 -2.38
N THR A 215 -18.57 -18.39 -3.06
CA THR A 215 -17.52 -19.28 -2.51
C THR A 215 -16.11 -18.71 -2.62
N GLY A 216 -15.18 -19.25 -1.81
CA GLY A 216 -13.75 -18.94 -1.88
C GLY A 216 -13.43 -17.46 -1.64
N PRO A 217 -12.36 -16.93 -2.28
CA PRO A 217 -11.97 -15.53 -2.17
C PRO A 217 -13.06 -14.50 -2.51
N VAL A 218 -14.05 -14.86 -3.36
CA VAL A 218 -15.21 -14.01 -3.61
C VAL A 218 -16.05 -13.83 -2.34
N ALA A 219 -16.40 -14.92 -1.67
CA ALA A 219 -17.20 -14.88 -0.43
C ALA A 219 -16.48 -14.13 0.70
N GLU A 220 -15.16 -14.36 0.83
CA GLU A 220 -14.33 -13.65 1.81
C GLU A 220 -14.32 -12.14 1.54
N SER A 221 -14.29 -11.75 0.26
CA SER A 221 -14.34 -10.35 -0.15
C SER A 221 -15.73 -9.73 0.07
N GLU A 222 -16.81 -10.47 -0.17
CA GLU A 222 -18.17 -10.03 0.17
C GLU A 222 -18.32 -9.81 1.68
N ALA A 223 -17.82 -10.73 2.51
CA ALA A 223 -17.84 -10.60 3.96
C ALA A 223 -16.97 -9.41 4.45
N ASN A 224 -15.78 -9.23 3.88
CA ASN A 224 -14.93 -8.08 4.21
C ASN A 224 -15.60 -6.75 3.82
N ALA A 225 -16.23 -6.70 2.64
CA ALA A 225 -16.96 -5.51 2.21
C ALA A 225 -18.19 -5.26 3.09
N ALA A 226 -18.95 -6.29 3.49
CA ALA A 226 -20.07 -6.16 4.42
C ALA A 226 -19.62 -5.52 5.76
N ARG A 227 -18.47 -5.96 6.30
CA ARG A 227 -17.85 -5.35 7.49
C ARG A 227 -17.50 -3.87 7.27
N ILE A 228 -16.90 -3.52 6.13
CA ILE A 228 -16.48 -2.14 5.82
C ILE A 228 -17.70 -1.21 5.65
N PHE A 229 -18.72 -1.66 4.92
CA PHE A 229 -19.93 -0.90 4.65
C PHE A 229 -20.99 -1.00 5.77
N ASN A 230 -20.67 -1.73 6.85
CA ASN A 230 -21.56 -1.95 7.99
C ASN A 230 -22.94 -2.50 7.57
N ALA A 231 -22.92 -3.60 6.81
CA ALA A 231 -24.10 -4.33 6.38
C ALA A 231 -24.07 -5.78 6.92
N ASP A 232 -25.24 -6.37 7.15
CA ASP A 232 -25.34 -7.79 7.54
C ASP A 232 -24.88 -8.72 6.41
N HIS A 233 -25.24 -8.37 5.17
CA HIS A 233 -24.86 -9.09 3.95
C HIS A 233 -24.53 -8.10 2.83
N LEU A 234 -23.56 -8.46 1.99
CA LEU A 234 -23.18 -7.69 0.81
C LEU A 234 -22.98 -8.64 -0.38
N PHE A 235 -23.51 -8.24 -1.53
CA PHE A 235 -23.39 -8.98 -2.79
C PHE A 235 -22.70 -8.13 -3.85
N PHE A 236 -21.71 -8.68 -4.54
CA PHE A 236 -21.12 -7.98 -5.68
C PHE A 236 -21.99 -8.12 -6.93
N VAL A 237 -22.23 -6.99 -7.62
CA VAL A 237 -23.03 -6.94 -8.85
C VAL A 237 -22.23 -6.25 -9.95
N THR A 238 -21.99 -6.97 -11.05
CA THR A 238 -21.11 -6.53 -12.16
C THR A 238 -21.84 -5.77 -13.25
N ASN A 239 -23.17 -5.57 -13.14
CA ASN A 239 -23.98 -4.84 -14.11
C ASN A 239 -24.66 -3.58 -13.51
N GLY A 240 -23.94 -2.96 -12.56
CA GLY A 240 -24.30 -1.69 -11.91
C GLY A 240 -25.56 -1.73 -11.04
N THR A 241 -25.81 -0.62 -10.34
CA THR A 241 -26.95 -0.48 -9.40
C THR A 241 -28.30 -0.67 -10.09
N SER A 242 -28.41 -0.37 -11.39
CA SER A 242 -29.61 -0.65 -12.18
C SER A 242 -30.01 -2.12 -12.16
N THR A 243 -29.05 -3.04 -12.06
CA THR A 243 -29.32 -4.48 -11.93
C THR A 243 -29.56 -4.85 -10.46
N SER A 244 -28.80 -4.28 -9.54
CA SER A 244 -29.01 -4.45 -8.09
C SER A 244 -30.44 -4.10 -7.68
N ASN A 245 -30.99 -2.98 -8.17
CA ASN A 245 -32.38 -2.58 -7.92
C ASN A 245 -33.37 -3.63 -8.42
N LYS A 246 -33.12 -4.24 -9.59
CA LYS A 246 -33.97 -5.31 -10.12
C LYS A 246 -33.86 -6.58 -9.27
N MET A 247 -32.66 -6.94 -8.81
CA MET A 247 -32.44 -8.09 -7.92
C MET A 247 -33.24 -7.93 -6.62
N VAL A 248 -33.14 -6.77 -5.97
CA VAL A 248 -33.89 -6.45 -4.75
C VAL A 248 -35.39 -6.43 -5.03
N TRP A 249 -35.83 -5.76 -6.10
CA TRP A 249 -37.25 -5.70 -6.46
C TRP A 249 -37.84 -7.09 -6.67
N HIS A 250 -37.18 -7.94 -7.47
CA HIS A 250 -37.64 -9.29 -7.76
C HIS A 250 -37.55 -10.23 -6.56
N SER A 251 -36.77 -9.91 -5.51
CA SER A 251 -36.72 -10.74 -4.30
C SER A 251 -37.82 -10.42 -3.29
N VAL A 252 -38.42 -9.21 -3.35
CA VAL A 252 -39.40 -8.77 -2.34
C VAL A 252 -40.77 -8.37 -2.89
N VAL A 253 -40.94 -8.26 -4.21
CA VAL A 253 -42.21 -7.81 -4.84
C VAL A 253 -42.77 -8.88 -5.77
N ALA A 254 -44.04 -9.23 -5.57
CA ALA A 254 -44.82 -10.15 -6.39
C ALA A 254 -45.89 -9.42 -7.24
N PRO A 255 -46.44 -10.07 -8.30
CA PRO A 255 -47.53 -9.49 -9.07
C PRO A 255 -48.75 -9.18 -8.19
N GLY A 256 -49.23 -7.93 -8.26
CA GLY A 256 -50.40 -7.46 -7.50
C GLY A 256 -50.07 -6.77 -6.18
N ASP A 257 -48.81 -6.80 -5.74
CA ASP A 257 -48.38 -6.04 -4.56
C ASP A 257 -48.48 -4.53 -4.79
N ILE A 258 -48.87 -3.82 -3.73
CA ILE A 258 -48.83 -2.35 -3.68
C ILE A 258 -47.54 -1.97 -2.95
N VAL A 259 -46.69 -1.21 -3.64
CA VAL A 259 -45.33 -0.83 -3.22
C VAL A 259 -45.21 0.69 -3.18
N VAL A 260 -44.32 1.20 -2.34
CA VAL A 260 -44.04 2.64 -2.13
C VAL A 260 -42.60 2.95 -2.52
#